data_AF-A0A7V9SZN3-F1
#
_entry.id   AF-A0A7V9SZN3-F1
#
_cell.length_a   1.000
_cell.length_b   1.000
_cell.length_c   1.000
_cell.angle_alpha   90.00
_cell.angle_beta   90.00
_cell.angle_gamma   90.00
#
_symmetry.space_group_name_H-M   'P 1'
#
loop_
_entity.id
_entity.type
_entity.pdbx_description
1 polymer ?
#
loop_
_entity_poly.entity_id
_entity_poly.type
_entity_poly.pdbx_seq_one_letter_code
_entity_poly.pdbx_strand_id
1 'polypeptide(L)'
;MPDLFLRFARLYGELDFDRAALDFASKYGLPNGSDEAPASFGEAGFGTDAMSWSLSQFHHEARRAWVVLALYEAVLNDEDHTVRKLLSEHGGIEPFRGWLFLLEMGPAEHQNFALAVGLRSAVDATEEVVHKYCRQQIMLGMDPDIRPSVSYEMDISWTFDNLLGAMYMQMYWLVASSDSIARCEHCGRIISLGRPHPEGRKRRQDKRFCDDACRQANHRSKKT
;
A
#
# COMPACT_ATOMS: atom_id res chain seq x y z
N MET A 1 -6.81 -6.80 -7.54
CA MET A 1 -5.40 -6.93 -7.11
C MET A 1 -5.32 -7.67 -5.77
N PRO A 2 -4.42 -8.66 -5.61
CA PRO A 2 -4.16 -9.31 -4.32
C PRO A 2 -3.61 -8.31 -3.30
N ASP A 3 -3.67 -8.63 -2.00
CA ASP A 3 -3.16 -7.81 -0.88
C ASP A 3 -1.61 -7.68 -0.92
N LEU A 4 -1.07 -7.10 -2.00
CA LEU A 4 0.36 -7.06 -2.31
C LEU A 4 1.12 -6.16 -1.34
N PHE A 5 0.58 -4.98 -1.04
CA PHE A 5 1.17 -4.09 -0.04
C PHE A 5 1.33 -4.79 1.32
N LEU A 6 0.24 -5.43 1.80
CA LEU A 6 0.26 -6.15 3.07
C LEU A 6 1.24 -7.34 3.05
N ARG A 7 1.42 -8.01 1.91
CA ARG A 7 2.41 -9.09 1.77
C ARG A 7 3.84 -8.54 1.79
N PHE A 8 4.08 -7.46 1.05
CA PHE A 8 5.38 -6.81 0.96
C PHE A 8 5.84 -6.24 2.30
N ALA A 9 4.96 -5.53 3.01
CA ALA A 9 5.19 -5.03 4.36
C ALA A 9 5.58 -6.14 5.35
N ARG A 10 5.06 -7.36 5.18
CA ARG A 10 5.38 -8.49 6.07
C ARG A 10 6.77 -9.06 5.86
N LEU A 11 7.37 -8.86 4.68
CA LEU A 11 8.72 -9.37 4.40
C LEU A 11 9.72 -8.86 5.43
N TYR A 12 9.57 -7.62 5.90
CA TYR A 12 10.43 -7.03 6.91
C TYR A 12 10.49 -7.83 8.23
N GLY A 13 9.46 -8.61 8.55
CA GLY A 13 9.41 -9.45 9.75
C GLY A 13 9.88 -10.90 9.55
N GLU A 14 10.28 -11.29 8.33
CA GLU A 14 10.73 -12.65 8.02
C GLU A 14 12.15 -12.90 8.55
N LEU A 15 12.38 -14.09 9.12
CA LEU A 15 13.70 -14.48 9.66
C LEU A 15 14.77 -14.58 8.56
N ASP A 16 14.38 -15.05 7.37
CA ASP A 16 15.23 -15.15 6.19
C ASP A 16 14.71 -14.18 5.12
N PHE A 17 14.99 -12.89 5.35
CA PHE A 17 14.52 -11.80 4.50
C PHE A 17 14.96 -12.00 3.04
N ASP A 18 16.23 -12.36 2.81
CA ASP A 18 16.80 -12.47 1.46
C ASP A 18 16.04 -13.51 0.63
N ARG A 19 15.77 -14.68 1.22
CA ARG A 19 14.97 -15.72 0.58
C ARG A 19 13.53 -15.26 0.37
N ALA A 20 12.91 -14.64 1.36
CA ALA A 20 11.54 -14.15 1.25
C ALA A 20 11.39 -13.06 0.17
N ALA A 21 12.39 -12.18 0.02
CA ALA A 21 12.45 -11.15 -1.01
C ALA A 21 12.64 -11.76 -2.40
N LEU A 22 13.50 -12.77 -2.55
CA LEU A 22 13.66 -13.54 -3.79
C LEU A 22 12.37 -14.28 -4.18
N ASP A 23 11.71 -14.92 -3.23
CA ASP A 23 10.44 -15.62 -3.44
C ASP A 23 9.32 -14.62 -3.83
N PHE A 24 9.32 -13.43 -3.23
CA PHE A 24 8.41 -12.36 -3.61
C PHE A 24 8.69 -11.87 -5.03
N ALA A 25 9.95 -11.53 -5.34
CA ALA A 25 10.36 -10.99 -6.62
C ALA A 25 10.16 -12.00 -7.77
N SER A 26 10.46 -13.28 -7.56
CA SER A 26 10.23 -14.33 -8.55
C SER A 26 8.74 -14.53 -8.86
N LYS A 27 7.86 -14.28 -7.89
CA LYS A 27 6.42 -14.47 -8.03
C LYS A 27 5.68 -13.25 -8.58
N TYR A 28 6.09 -12.05 -8.17
CA TYR A 28 5.35 -10.81 -8.45
C TYR A 28 6.12 -9.81 -9.31
N GLY A 29 7.44 -10.00 -9.49
CA GLY A 29 8.34 -9.04 -10.11
C GLY A 29 9.06 -8.15 -9.09
N LEU A 30 10.01 -7.36 -9.57
CA LEU A 30 10.72 -6.37 -8.76
C LEU A 30 9.80 -5.16 -8.49
N PRO A 31 9.79 -4.58 -7.27
CA PRO A 31 8.92 -3.46 -6.96
C PRO A 31 9.15 -2.23 -7.86
N ASN A 32 10.38 -1.86 -8.20
CA ASN A 32 10.62 -0.71 -9.08
C ASN A 32 10.27 -0.97 -10.57
N GLY A 33 9.94 -2.21 -10.94
CA GLY A 33 9.66 -2.59 -12.32
C GLY A 33 10.83 -2.39 -13.28
N SER A 34 10.54 -2.53 -14.57
CA SER A 34 11.32 -1.91 -15.64
C SER A 34 10.74 -0.52 -15.87
N ASP A 35 11.59 0.50 -16.01
CA ASP A 35 11.13 1.81 -16.48
C ASP A 35 10.68 1.65 -17.94
N GLU A 36 9.42 1.30 -18.16
CA GLU A 36 8.79 1.46 -19.46
C GLU A 36 8.46 2.94 -19.61
N ALA A 37 9.48 3.75 -19.88
CA ALA A 37 9.22 5.11 -20.33
C ALA A 37 8.37 5.02 -21.61
N PRO A 38 7.23 5.72 -21.71
CA PRO A 38 6.49 5.76 -22.95
C PRO A 38 7.44 6.31 -24.02
N ALA A 39 7.60 5.57 -25.12
CA ALA A 39 8.40 6.03 -26.25
C ALA A 39 7.94 7.44 -26.64
N SER A 40 8.90 8.34 -26.88
CA SER A 40 8.59 9.63 -27.48
C SER A 40 7.78 9.37 -28.75
N PHE A 41 6.68 10.12 -28.94
CA PHE A 41 5.76 9.97 -30.07
C PHE A 41 6.53 9.70 -31.38
N GLY A 42 6.43 8.48 -31.91
CA GLY A 42 7.01 8.09 -33.20
C GLY A 42 8.15 7.07 -33.17
N GLU A 43 8.67 6.66 -32.02
CA GLU A 43 9.68 5.60 -31.94
C GLU A 43 9.11 4.20 -31.66
N ALA A 44 9.54 3.22 -32.46
CA ALA A 44 9.20 1.82 -32.28
C ALA A 44 10.17 1.17 -31.28
N GLY A 45 9.78 1.11 -30.01
CA GLY A 45 10.45 0.29 -29.00
C GLY A 45 10.40 0.89 -27.60
N PHE A 46 10.15 0.03 -26.61
CA PHE A 46 10.35 0.33 -25.20
C PHE A 46 11.83 0.06 -24.87
N GLY A 47 12.58 1.11 -24.52
CA GLY A 47 13.88 0.94 -23.87
C GLY A 47 13.64 0.43 -22.45
N THR A 48 13.72 -0.87 -22.23
CA THR A 48 13.59 -1.45 -20.89
C THR A 48 14.95 -1.49 -20.22
N ASP A 49 15.34 -0.38 -19.59
CA ASP A 49 16.42 -0.45 -18.60
C ASP A 49 15.86 -1.18 -17.38
N ALA A 50 16.24 -2.45 -17.26
CA ALA A 50 15.91 -3.27 -16.09
C ALA A 50 16.55 -2.63 -14.86
N MET A 51 15.78 -1.84 -14.11
CA MET A 51 16.30 -1.22 -12.90
C MET A 51 16.55 -2.31 -11.85
N SER A 52 17.82 -2.56 -11.54
CA SER A 52 18.17 -3.47 -10.45
C SER A 52 17.94 -2.79 -9.10
N TRP A 53 17.17 -3.42 -8.21
CA TRP A 53 17.22 -3.11 -6.78
C TRP A 53 18.19 -4.03 -6.06
N SER A 54 19.08 -3.43 -5.27
CA SER A 54 19.83 -4.17 -4.26
C SER A 54 18.91 -4.72 -3.17
N LEU A 55 19.32 -5.80 -2.51
CA LEU A 55 18.61 -6.33 -1.33
C LEU A 55 18.44 -5.27 -0.23
N SER A 56 19.42 -4.37 -0.07
CA SER A 56 19.35 -3.26 0.90
C SER A 56 18.21 -2.29 0.57
N GLN A 57 18.03 -1.91 -0.71
CA GLN A 57 16.91 -1.06 -1.13
C GLN A 57 15.57 -1.77 -0.96
N PHE A 58 15.51 -3.06 -1.31
CA PHE A 58 14.31 -3.87 -1.12
C PHE A 58 13.93 -3.96 0.37
N HIS A 59 14.91 -4.20 1.24
CA HIS A 59 14.74 -4.24 2.70
C HIS A 59 14.31 -2.88 3.27
N HIS A 60 14.95 -1.81 2.82
CA HIS A 60 14.59 -0.45 3.22
C HIS A 60 13.14 -0.14 2.88
N GLU A 61 12.69 -0.49 1.67
CA GLU A 61 11.33 -0.24 1.25
C GLU A 61 10.31 -1.16 1.95
N ALA A 62 10.66 -2.44 2.18
CA ALA A 62 9.83 -3.35 2.97
C ALA A 62 9.66 -2.84 4.40
N ARG A 63 10.73 -2.29 5.00
CA ARG A 63 10.70 -1.63 6.31
C ARG A 63 9.78 -0.41 6.29
N ARG A 64 9.89 0.46 5.27
CA ARG A 64 9.01 1.63 5.11
C ARG A 64 7.54 1.20 5.04
N ALA A 65 7.21 0.24 4.17
CA ALA A 65 5.85 -0.28 4.02
C ALA A 65 5.31 -0.91 5.32
N TRP A 66 6.17 -1.61 6.08
CA TRP A 66 5.82 -2.15 7.39
C TRP A 66 5.48 -1.05 8.40
N VAL A 67 6.30 0.00 8.50
CA VAL A 67 6.04 1.13 9.42
C VAL A 67 4.74 1.84 9.05
N VAL A 68 4.49 2.08 7.76
CA VAL A 68 3.23 2.68 7.28
C VAL A 68 2.02 1.86 7.74
N LEU A 69 2.07 0.53 7.55
CA LEU A 69 1.00 -0.36 7.97
C LEU A 69 0.84 -0.38 9.49
N ALA A 70 1.94 -0.47 10.24
CA ALA A 70 1.93 -0.54 11.69
C ALA A 70 1.40 0.76 12.33
N LEU A 71 1.78 1.93 11.79
CA LEU A 71 1.25 3.22 12.22
C LEU A 71 -0.26 3.29 11.97
N TYR A 72 -0.71 2.88 10.79
CA TYR A 72 -2.13 2.86 10.47
C TYR A 72 -2.92 1.91 11.39
N GLU A 73 -2.40 0.71 11.64
CA GLU A 73 -3.01 -0.26 12.57
C GLU A 73 -3.07 0.28 14.01
N ALA A 74 -1.99 0.90 14.49
CA ALA A 74 -1.93 1.49 15.82
C ALA A 74 -2.96 2.62 15.99
N VAL A 75 -3.12 3.47 14.97
CA VAL A 75 -4.15 4.53 14.97
C VAL A 75 -5.55 3.94 15.03
N LEU A 76 -5.84 2.91 14.22
CA LEU A 76 -7.16 2.26 14.23
C LEU A 76 -7.48 1.56 15.57
N ASN A 77 -6.47 1.23 16.35
CA ASN A 77 -6.60 0.60 17.67
C ASN A 77 -6.47 1.59 18.84
N ASP A 78 -6.33 2.89 18.57
CA ASP A 78 -6.15 3.92 19.61
C ASP A 78 -4.87 3.72 20.46
N GLU A 79 -3.80 3.18 19.84
CA GLU A 79 -2.55 2.82 20.51
C GLU A 79 -1.49 3.95 20.44
N ASP A 80 -1.70 5.04 21.21
CA ASP A 80 -0.79 6.21 21.23
C ASP A 80 0.68 5.83 21.49
N HIS A 81 0.92 4.95 22.47
CA HIS A 81 2.26 4.50 22.82
C HIS A 81 2.97 3.76 21.67
N THR A 82 2.24 2.94 20.91
CA THR A 82 2.76 2.22 19.75
C THR A 82 3.17 3.21 18.66
N VAL A 83 2.35 4.24 18.41
CA VAL A 83 2.67 5.29 17.43
C VAL A 83 3.95 6.04 17.80
N ARG A 84 4.08 6.47 19.06
CA ARG A 84 5.29 7.16 19.56
C ARG A 84 6.53 6.30 19.40
N LYS A 85 6.43 5.02 19.77
CA LYS A 85 7.53 4.06 19.66
C LYS A 85 7.96 3.88 18.19
N LEU A 86 7.00 3.64 17.29
CA LEU A 86 7.28 3.44 15.87
C LEU A 86 7.98 4.66 15.25
N LEU A 87 7.50 5.87 15.52
CA LEU A 87 8.11 7.10 15.00
C LEU A 87 9.51 7.33 15.59
N SER A 88 9.73 7.01 16.86
CA SER A 88 11.06 7.12 17.48
C SER A 88 12.06 6.11 16.88
N GLU A 89 11.67 4.83 16.75
CA GLU A 89 12.53 3.76 16.24
C GLU A 89 12.80 3.87 14.72
N HIS A 90 11.89 4.50 13.98
CA HIS A 90 11.94 4.57 12.52
C HIS A 90 12.03 6.00 11.96
N GLY A 91 12.25 7.00 12.80
CA GLY A 91 12.38 8.41 12.41
C GLY A 91 13.57 8.72 11.48
N GLY A 92 14.44 7.75 11.19
CA GLY A 92 15.48 7.87 10.17
C GLY A 92 14.99 7.65 8.73
N ILE A 93 13.71 7.29 8.53
CA ILE A 93 13.11 7.08 7.21
C ILE A 93 12.20 8.28 6.92
N GLU A 94 12.35 8.91 5.76
CA GLU A 94 11.41 9.93 5.31
C GLU A 94 10.07 9.28 4.91
N PRO A 95 8.92 9.90 5.24
CA PRO A 95 8.73 11.20 5.88
C PRO A 95 8.64 11.17 7.43
N PHE A 96 8.87 10.01 8.07
CA PHE A 96 8.65 9.85 9.52
C PHE A 96 9.52 10.78 10.37
N ARG A 97 10.68 11.20 9.86
CA ARG A 97 11.56 12.16 10.53
C ARG A 97 10.86 13.48 10.84
N GLY A 98 10.20 14.07 9.84
CA GLY A 98 9.49 15.34 10.01
C GLY A 98 8.35 15.23 11.02
N TRP A 99 7.66 14.09 11.01
CA TRP A 99 6.57 13.83 11.93
C TRP A 99 7.03 13.52 13.36
N LEU A 100 8.16 12.84 13.54
CA LEU A 100 8.78 12.67 14.86
C LEU A 100 9.13 14.04 15.46
N PHE A 101 9.72 14.93 14.67
CA PHE A 101 10.03 16.29 15.13
C PHE A 101 8.77 17.05 15.60
N LEU A 102 7.68 16.98 14.82
CA LEU A 102 6.40 17.58 15.21
C LEU A 102 5.80 16.94 16.47
N LEU A 103 5.97 15.63 16.64
CA LEU A 103 5.52 14.89 17.81
C LEU A 103 6.24 15.34 19.10
N GLU A 104 7.54 15.53 19.01
CA GLU A 104 8.39 15.99 20.13
C GLU A 104 8.13 17.45 20.51
N MET A 105 7.80 18.29 19.53
CA MET A 105 7.46 19.71 19.74
C MET A 105 5.99 19.94 20.15
N GLY A 106 5.16 18.90 20.05
CA GLY A 106 3.73 18.98 20.26
C GLY A 106 3.31 19.21 21.73
N PRO A 107 2.12 19.79 21.96
CA PRO A 107 1.60 19.98 23.31
C PRO A 107 1.29 18.61 23.97
N ALA A 108 1.85 18.38 25.15
CA ALA A 108 1.63 17.15 25.94
C ALA A 108 0.15 16.93 26.34
N GLU A 109 -0.68 17.97 26.26
CA GLU A 109 -2.06 17.98 26.74
C GLU A 109 -3.09 17.44 25.73
N HIS A 110 -2.72 17.24 24.46
CA HIS A 110 -3.65 16.77 23.44
C HIS A 110 -3.66 15.24 23.38
N GLN A 111 -4.67 14.63 24.02
CA GLN A 111 -4.81 13.16 24.16
C GLN A 111 -4.81 12.36 22.85
N ASN A 112 -4.94 13.00 21.69
CA ASN A 112 -4.94 12.34 20.37
C ASN A 112 -3.85 12.84 19.42
N PHE A 113 -2.91 13.67 19.90
CA PHE A 113 -1.93 14.29 19.01
C PHE A 113 -1.00 13.27 18.36
N ALA A 114 -0.53 12.26 19.10
CA ALA A 114 0.30 11.22 18.49
C ALA A 114 -0.47 10.41 17.45
N LEU A 115 -1.74 10.08 17.71
CA LEU A 115 -2.58 9.35 16.75
C LEU A 115 -2.78 10.13 15.46
N ALA A 116 -3.06 11.43 15.55
CA ALA A 116 -3.16 12.31 14.37
C ALA A 116 -1.84 12.38 13.60
N VAL A 117 -0.71 12.51 14.30
CA VAL A 117 0.63 12.50 13.71
C VAL A 117 0.94 11.15 13.06
N GLY A 118 0.60 10.02 13.69
CA GLY A 118 0.80 8.68 13.15
C GLY A 118 -0.01 8.43 11.89
N LEU A 119 -1.28 8.86 11.87
CA LEU A 119 -2.13 8.75 10.69
C LEU A 119 -1.56 9.59 9.54
N ARG A 120 -1.19 10.84 9.83
CA ARG A 120 -0.64 11.73 8.81
C ARG A 120 0.70 11.23 8.28
N SER A 121 1.54 10.65 9.14
CA SER A 121 2.79 9.98 8.76
C SER A 121 2.55 8.84 7.77
N ALA A 122 1.58 7.97 8.06
CA ALA A 122 1.24 6.85 7.18
C ALA A 122 0.66 7.34 5.84
N VAL A 123 -0.18 8.39 5.86
CA VAL A 123 -0.73 9.03 4.66
C VAL A 123 0.40 9.62 3.80
N ASP A 124 1.24 10.49 4.35
CA ASP A 124 2.29 11.17 3.58
C ASP A 124 3.30 10.17 3.00
N ALA A 125 3.68 9.16 3.77
CA ALA A 125 4.58 8.11 3.31
C ALA A 125 3.96 7.32 2.15
N THR A 126 2.63 7.18 2.15
CA THR A 126 1.89 6.51 1.07
C THR A 126 1.76 7.42 -0.15
N GLU A 127 1.34 8.67 0.06
CA GLU A 127 1.16 9.67 -0.98
C GLU A 127 2.46 9.99 -1.72
N GLU A 128 3.61 10.02 -1.05
CA GLU A 128 4.91 10.25 -1.68
C GLU A 128 5.17 9.20 -2.78
N VAL A 129 4.93 7.92 -2.50
CA VAL A 129 5.14 6.82 -3.46
C VAL A 129 4.08 6.86 -4.56
N VAL A 130 2.82 7.12 -4.20
CA VAL A 130 1.72 7.24 -5.18
C VAL A 130 1.94 8.42 -6.13
N HIS A 131 2.31 9.60 -5.64
CA HIS A 131 2.61 10.76 -6.47
C HIS A 131 3.83 10.51 -7.36
N LYS A 132 4.80 9.73 -6.88
CA LYS A 132 5.99 9.40 -7.67
C LYS A 132 5.68 8.44 -8.82
N TYR A 133 4.92 7.37 -8.56
CA TYR A 133 4.78 6.23 -9.48
C TYR A 133 3.37 5.98 -10.00
N CYS A 134 2.40 6.85 -9.71
CA CYS A 134 1.04 6.71 -10.20
C CYS A 134 0.57 7.98 -10.90
N ARG A 135 -0.31 7.80 -11.88
CA ARG A 135 -0.86 8.88 -12.70
C ARG A 135 -2.37 8.73 -12.80
N GLN A 136 -3.08 9.84 -12.65
CA GLN A 136 -4.48 9.92 -13.06
C GLN A 136 -4.52 10.17 -14.57
N GLN A 137 -5.36 9.43 -15.28
CA GLN A 137 -5.60 9.61 -16.70
C GLN A 137 -7.10 9.69 -16.95
N ILE A 138 -7.52 10.70 -17.71
CA ILE A 138 -8.88 10.81 -18.19
C ILE A 138 -8.98 9.91 -19.42
N MET A 139 -9.75 8.83 -19.30
CA MET A 139 -10.06 7.98 -20.44
C MET A 139 -11.29 8.53 -21.15
N LEU A 140 -11.17 8.70 -22.46
CA LEU A 140 -12.27 9.07 -23.33
C LEU A 140 -12.69 7.82 -24.10
N GLY A 141 -13.91 7.33 -23.83
CA GLY A 141 -14.52 6.31 -24.66
C GLY A 141 -14.80 6.88 -26.06
N MET A 142 -13.92 6.61 -27.02
CA MET A 142 -14.17 6.92 -28.43
C MET A 142 -14.92 5.74 -29.05
N ASP A 143 -16.24 5.76 -28.97
CA ASP A 143 -17.08 4.87 -29.78
C ASP A 143 -17.18 5.47 -31.19
N PRO A 144 -16.67 4.79 -32.23
CA PRO A 144 -16.67 5.30 -33.61
C PRO A 144 -18.07 5.51 -34.18
N ASP A 145 -19.11 4.90 -33.58
CA ASP A 145 -20.49 4.99 -34.05
C ASP A 145 -21.33 6.06 -33.31
N ILE A 146 -20.79 6.70 -32.27
CA ILE A 146 -21.50 7.72 -31.48
C ILE A 146 -21.26 9.13 -32.05
N ARG A 147 -22.35 9.81 -32.45
CA ARG A 147 -22.31 11.22 -32.88
C ARG A 147 -21.93 12.14 -31.71
N PRO A 148 -21.21 13.27 -31.95
CA PRO A 148 -20.71 14.18 -30.89
C PRO A 148 -21.77 14.90 -30.02
N SER A 149 -23.05 14.56 -30.17
CA SER A 149 -24.16 15.16 -29.42
C SER A 149 -24.52 14.41 -28.12
N VAL A 150 -23.79 13.35 -27.77
CA VAL A 150 -24.00 12.56 -26.55
C VAL A 150 -22.86 12.82 -25.57
N SER A 151 -23.19 12.97 -24.30
CA SER A 151 -22.24 13.05 -23.18
C SER A 151 -21.21 11.92 -23.28
N TYR A 152 -19.94 12.25 -23.55
CA TYR A 152 -18.87 11.27 -23.48
C TYR A 152 -18.78 10.74 -22.05
N GLU A 153 -18.74 9.42 -21.89
CA GLU A 153 -18.33 8.83 -20.62
C GLU A 153 -16.86 9.16 -20.41
N MET A 154 -16.62 10.21 -19.64
CA MET A 154 -15.29 10.55 -19.12
C MET A 154 -15.08 9.74 -17.85
N ASP A 155 -14.12 8.82 -17.88
CA ASP A 155 -13.73 8.09 -16.68
C ASP A 155 -12.35 8.54 -16.21
N ILE A 156 -12.15 8.58 -14.89
CA ILE A 156 -10.86 8.88 -14.27
C ILE A 156 -10.25 7.55 -13.88
N SER A 157 -9.31 7.10 -14.71
CA SER A 157 -8.53 5.90 -14.45
C SER A 157 -7.24 6.25 -13.72
N TRP A 158 -6.73 5.29 -12.95
CA TRP A 158 -5.40 5.37 -12.35
C TRP A 158 -4.48 4.34 -13.01
N THR A 159 -3.30 4.82 -13.41
CA THR A 159 -2.21 3.99 -13.91
C THR A 159 -1.03 4.08 -12.95
N PHE A 160 -0.17 3.07 -12.96
CA PHE A 160 1.04 3.02 -12.15
C PHE A 160 2.22 2.58 -13.02
N ASP A 161 3.36 3.19 -12.76
CA ASP A 161 4.59 3.02 -13.55
C ASP A 161 5.29 1.68 -13.21
N ASN A 162 5.06 1.16 -12.00
CA ASN A 162 5.66 -0.10 -11.54
C ASN A 162 4.88 -0.78 -10.41
N LEU A 163 5.37 -1.94 -9.99
CA LEU A 163 4.76 -2.75 -8.93
C LEU A 163 4.72 -2.01 -7.57
N LEU A 164 5.70 -1.18 -7.27
CA LEU A 164 5.76 -0.37 -6.05
C LEU A 164 4.62 0.64 -6.02
N GLY A 165 4.42 1.38 -7.11
CA GLY A 165 3.26 2.25 -7.30
C GLY A 165 1.95 1.49 -7.12
N ALA A 166 1.82 0.32 -7.76
CA ALA A 166 0.65 -0.54 -7.60
C ALA A 166 0.41 -0.95 -6.14
N MET A 167 1.46 -1.32 -5.40
CA MET A 167 1.37 -1.70 -3.99
C MET A 167 0.92 -0.52 -3.14
N TYR A 168 1.59 0.63 -3.24
CA TYR A 168 1.24 1.80 -2.44
C TYR A 168 -0.12 2.39 -2.81
N MET A 169 -0.56 2.24 -4.06
CA MET A 169 -1.93 2.55 -4.45
C MET A 169 -2.96 1.70 -3.68
N GLN A 170 -2.67 0.42 -3.39
CA GLN A 170 -3.54 -0.38 -2.51
C GLN A 170 -3.61 0.18 -1.09
N MET A 171 -2.47 0.65 -0.55
CA MET A 171 -2.45 1.28 0.76
C MET A 171 -3.21 2.62 0.75
N TYR A 172 -3.06 3.41 -0.31
CA TYR A 172 -3.79 4.66 -0.49
C TYR A 172 -5.31 4.43 -0.44
N TRP A 173 -5.80 3.43 -1.20
CA TRP A 173 -7.21 3.07 -1.16
C TRP A 173 -7.64 2.51 0.20
N LEU A 174 -6.77 1.77 0.90
CA LEU A 174 -7.07 1.28 2.25
C LEU A 174 -7.29 2.44 3.23
N VAL A 175 -6.38 3.42 3.22
CA VAL A 175 -6.46 4.59 4.10
C VAL A 175 -7.66 5.48 3.76
N ALA A 176 -7.97 5.63 2.46
CA ALA A 176 -9.10 6.43 1.99
C ALA A 176 -10.47 5.78 2.26
N SER A 177 -10.55 4.44 2.31
CA SER A 177 -11.81 3.69 2.41
C SER A 177 -12.19 3.35 3.87
N SER A 178 -12.13 4.35 4.76
CA SER A 178 -12.17 4.28 6.24
C SER A 178 -13.25 3.38 6.87
N ASP A 179 -14.25 2.97 6.10
CA ASP A 179 -15.47 2.24 6.47
C ASP A 179 -15.52 0.79 5.94
N SER A 180 -14.47 0.30 5.27
CA SER A 180 -14.46 -1.04 4.63
C SER A 180 -13.26 -1.92 5.02
N ILE A 181 -12.94 -1.94 6.32
CA ILE A 181 -11.86 -2.76 6.89
C ILE A 181 -12.44 -3.86 7.77
N ALA A 182 -11.97 -5.09 7.60
CA ALA A 182 -12.20 -6.19 8.53
C ALA A 182 -10.89 -6.70 9.12
N ARG A 183 -10.96 -7.48 10.20
CA ARG A 183 -9.82 -8.20 10.75
C ARG A 183 -9.98 -9.70 10.55
N CYS A 184 -8.88 -10.40 10.30
CA CYS A 184 -8.89 -11.84 10.22
C CYS A 184 -9.21 -12.45 11.58
N GLU A 185 -10.21 -13.32 11.63
CA GLU A 185 -10.62 -13.96 12.89
C GLU A 185 -9.58 -14.91 13.49
N HIS A 186 -8.62 -15.36 12.69
CA HIS A 186 -7.56 -16.25 13.18
C HIS A 186 -6.34 -15.50 13.68
N CYS A 187 -5.85 -14.52 12.90
CA CYS A 187 -4.56 -13.86 13.17
C CYS A 187 -4.67 -12.36 13.47
N GLY A 188 -5.89 -11.79 13.53
CA GLY A 188 -6.14 -10.38 13.86
C GLY A 188 -5.74 -9.36 12.78
N ARG A 189 -5.08 -9.82 11.71
CA ARG A 189 -4.54 -8.97 10.63
C ARG A 189 -5.64 -8.24 9.87
N ILE A 190 -5.36 -7.01 9.44
CA ILE A 190 -6.26 -6.26 8.56
C ILE A 190 -6.54 -7.03 7.26
N ILE A 191 -7.81 -6.99 6.87
CA ILE A 191 -8.36 -7.44 5.60
C ILE A 191 -9.01 -6.20 4.97
N SER A 192 -8.48 -5.77 3.83
CA SER A 192 -9.17 -4.79 2.98
C SER A 192 -10.42 -5.45 2.38
N LEU A 193 -11.61 -4.93 2.73
CA LEU A 193 -12.90 -5.28 2.11
C LEU A 193 -13.34 -4.25 1.06
N GLY A 194 -12.67 -3.09 1.03
CA GLY A 194 -12.85 -2.06 0.03
C GLY A 194 -12.51 -2.52 -1.38
N ARG A 195 -12.86 -1.68 -2.35
CA ARG A 195 -12.42 -1.90 -3.73
C ARG A 195 -10.92 -1.58 -3.80
N PRO A 196 -10.11 -2.41 -4.49
CA PRO A 196 -8.68 -2.13 -4.63
C PRO A 196 -8.37 -0.97 -5.60
N HIS A 197 -9.38 -0.47 -6.32
CA HIS A 197 -9.41 0.75 -7.15
C HIS A 197 -10.90 1.08 -7.43
N PRO A 198 -11.26 2.28 -7.91
CA PRO A 198 -12.66 2.70 -8.07
C PRO A 198 -13.54 1.73 -8.87
N GLU A 199 -13.03 1.21 -9.99
CA GLU A 199 -13.70 0.22 -10.85
C GLU A 199 -13.55 -1.23 -10.37
N GLY A 200 -12.76 -1.47 -9.32
CA GLY A 200 -12.43 -2.82 -8.86
C GLY A 200 -13.64 -3.53 -8.29
N ARG A 201 -13.78 -4.84 -8.58
CA ARG A 201 -14.85 -5.64 -8.00
C ARG A 201 -14.78 -5.56 -6.48
N LYS A 202 -15.89 -5.12 -5.87
CA LYS A 202 -16.06 -5.11 -4.41
C LYS A 202 -15.74 -6.49 -3.85
N ARG A 203 -14.86 -6.54 -2.85
CA ARG A 203 -14.60 -7.79 -2.14
C ARG A 203 -15.83 -8.19 -1.36
N ARG A 204 -16.04 -9.50 -1.20
CA ARG A 204 -17.21 -9.98 -0.47
C ARG A 204 -17.10 -9.51 0.98
N GLN A 205 -18.17 -8.91 1.49
CA GLN A 205 -18.21 -8.35 2.85
C GLN A 205 -18.10 -9.43 3.94
N ASP A 206 -18.34 -10.70 3.59
CA ASP A 206 -18.22 -11.86 4.47
C ASP A 206 -16.80 -12.46 4.52
N LYS A 207 -15.78 -11.78 3.97
CA LYS A 207 -14.40 -12.29 4.06
C LYS A 207 -13.87 -12.19 5.51
N ARG A 208 -13.82 -13.34 6.19
CA ARG A 208 -13.40 -13.49 7.60
C ARG A 208 -11.92 -13.84 7.81
N PHE A 209 -11.21 -14.26 6.76
CA PHE A 209 -9.82 -14.74 6.85
C PHE A 209 -8.93 -14.07 5.81
N CYS A 210 -7.68 -13.77 6.16
CA CYS A 210 -6.74 -13.14 5.22
C CYS A 210 -6.33 -14.08 4.08
N ASP A 211 -6.24 -15.38 4.36
CA ASP A 211 -5.93 -16.44 3.40
C ASP A 211 -6.53 -17.79 3.82
N ASP A 212 -6.38 -18.77 2.93
CA ASP A 212 -6.83 -20.15 3.12
C ASP A 212 -6.11 -20.85 4.28
N ALA A 213 -4.85 -20.49 4.55
CA ALA A 213 -4.08 -21.05 5.66
C ALA A 213 -4.71 -20.66 7.00
N CYS A 214 -5.04 -19.39 7.19
CA CYS A 214 -5.74 -18.90 8.38
C CYS A 214 -7.14 -19.50 8.52
N ARG A 215 -7.87 -19.68 7.41
CA ARG A 215 -9.17 -20.38 7.42
C ARG A 215 -9.01 -21.82 7.94
N GLN A 216 -8.03 -22.55 7.43
CA GLN A 216 -7.76 -23.94 7.83
C GLN A 216 -7.29 -24.04 9.29
N ALA A 217 -6.40 -23.15 9.72
CA ALA A 217 -5.88 -23.13 11.08
C ALA A 217 -6.98 -22.83 12.12
N ASN A 218 -7.87 -21.87 11.84
CA ASN A 218 -9.03 -21.60 12.69
C ASN A 218 -10.00 -22.79 12.78
N HIS A 219 -10.17 -23.53 11.68
CA HIS A 219 -11.00 -24.74 11.70
C HIS A 219 -10.36 -25.86 12.55
N ARG A 220 -9.03 -25.97 12.53
CA ARG A 220 -8.30 -26.93 13.39
C ARG A 220 -8.37 -26.55 14.85
N SER A 221 -8.22 -25.27 15.20
CA SER A 221 -8.25 -24.82 16.59
C SER A 221 -9.62 -24.98 17.26
N LYS A 222 -10.72 -24.96 16.50
CA LYS A 222 -12.08 -25.19 17.01
C LYS A 222 -12.45 -26.67 17.23
N LYS A 223 -11.62 -27.59 16.76
CA LYS A 223 -11.84 -29.05 16.92
C LYS A 223 -11.09 -29.65 18.12
N THR A 224 -10.31 -28.84 18.81
CA THR A 224 -9.54 -29.20 20.02
C THR A 224 -10.26 -28.63 21.24
#